data_AF-A0A6P0WK70-F1
#
_entry.id   AF-A0A6P0WK70-F1
#
_cell.length_a   1.000
_cell.length_b   1.000
_cell.length_c   1.000
_cell.angle_alpha   90.00
_cell.angle_beta   90.00
_cell.angle_gamma   90.00
#
_symmetry.space_group_name_H-M   'P 1'
#
loop_
_entity.id
_entity.type
_entity.pdbx_description
1 polymer ?
#
loop_
_entity_poly.entity_id
_entity_poly.type
_entity_poly.pdbx_seq_one_letter_code
_entity_poly.pdbx_strand_id
1 'polypeptide(L)'
;MRIFLNAEQRSIIRKWFGVSRYVFNKTVKILQNGEIKANWKAIKTGILNDLPEWCKAVPYQIKSIGIKDACTAVRESKKKYKKTGQINRVRFRSRKNPVQSCYIPKSAVSEKGVYHTKLGTLTFSESLPDNRGDCRLTSTNGDYYLTVPHQTTQTKADNQGRVVAIDPGVRTFLTFFSENSVGKIGHGDFSRIQRLCTHLDNLLSKISKASRNQKRRMRKAARRIIIRIQNLINELHHKAARFLVDHFDVILLPTFETSEMSKKGKRKIRSKTVRNLLTFSHFRFKEFLKHKASETGKIVVDVCEAYTSKTVSWTGGAARSY
;
A
#
# COMPACT_ATOMS: atom_id res chain seq x y z
N MET A 1 -10.05 -1.90 8.98
CA MET A 1 -11.44 -2.40 8.86
C MET A 1 -12.06 -2.07 7.50
N ARG A 2 -12.90 -2.99 7.00
CA ARG A 2 -13.80 -2.76 5.86
C ARG A 2 -15.09 -2.12 6.36
N ILE A 3 -15.69 -1.26 5.55
CA ILE A 3 -17.01 -0.70 5.82
C ILE A 3 -17.99 -1.09 4.72
N PHE A 4 -19.22 -1.41 5.12
CA PHE A 4 -20.29 -1.78 4.20
C PHE A 4 -21.20 -0.59 4.00
N LEU A 5 -21.42 -0.24 2.73
CA LEU A 5 -22.14 0.97 2.34
C LEU A 5 -23.26 0.63 1.36
N ASN A 6 -24.42 1.27 1.55
CA ASN A 6 -25.51 1.28 0.59
C ASN A 6 -25.21 2.22 -0.61
N ALA A 7 -26.12 2.32 -1.57
CA ALA A 7 -25.90 3.11 -2.79
C ALA A 7 -25.78 4.63 -2.51
N GLU A 8 -26.59 5.16 -1.61
CA GLU A 8 -26.62 6.58 -1.23
C GLU A 8 -25.35 6.99 -0.48
N GLN A 9 -24.96 6.21 0.52
CA GLN A 9 -23.71 6.40 1.29
C GLN A 9 -22.49 6.40 0.37
N ARG A 10 -22.44 5.50 -0.63
CA ARG A 10 -21.38 5.50 -1.65
C ARG A 10 -21.40 6.78 -2.49
N SER A 11 -22.57 7.34 -2.78
CA SER A 11 -22.69 8.61 -3.50
C SER A 11 -22.10 9.76 -2.67
N ILE A 12 -22.47 9.85 -1.39
CA ILE A 12 -21.96 10.85 -0.44
C ILE A 12 -20.43 10.77 -0.33
N ILE A 13 -19.88 9.57 -0.11
CA ILE A 13 -18.43 9.38 0.01
C ILE A 13 -17.70 9.72 -1.29
N ARG A 14 -18.28 9.40 -2.46
CA ARG A 14 -17.70 9.82 -3.75
C ARG A 14 -17.65 11.34 -3.88
N LYS A 15 -18.66 12.07 -3.36
CA LYS A 15 -18.64 13.53 -3.29
C LYS A 15 -17.51 14.02 -2.37
N TRP A 16 -17.31 13.38 -1.22
CA TRP A 16 -16.20 13.70 -0.30
C TRP A 16 -14.82 13.48 -0.95
N PHE A 17 -14.60 12.34 -1.62
CA PHE A 17 -13.37 12.09 -2.39
C PHE A 17 -13.19 13.10 -3.53
N GLY A 18 -14.29 13.48 -4.18
CA GLY A 18 -14.31 14.50 -5.23
C GLY A 18 -13.83 15.86 -4.74
N VAL A 19 -14.40 16.35 -3.63
CA VAL A 19 -14.00 17.62 -3.00
C VAL A 19 -12.56 17.54 -2.50
N SER A 20 -12.18 16.48 -1.78
CA SER A 20 -10.80 16.31 -1.27
C SER A 20 -9.78 16.35 -2.41
N ARG A 21 -10.07 15.68 -3.54
CA ARG A 21 -9.23 15.73 -4.75
C ARG A 21 -9.19 17.12 -5.37
N TYR A 22 -10.34 17.79 -5.50
CA TYR A 22 -10.42 19.12 -6.08
C TYR A 22 -9.56 20.12 -5.30
N VAL A 23 -9.75 20.16 -3.97
CA VAL A 23 -9.00 21.04 -3.07
C VAL A 23 -7.50 20.73 -3.11
N PHE A 24 -7.12 19.45 -3.10
CA PHE A 24 -5.72 19.04 -3.26
C PHE A 24 -5.13 19.56 -4.58
N ASN A 25 -5.80 19.33 -5.71
CA ASN A 25 -5.29 19.73 -7.02
C ASN A 25 -5.22 21.26 -7.17
N LYS A 26 -6.23 21.99 -6.69
CA LYS A 26 -6.23 23.46 -6.66
C LYS A 26 -5.04 23.99 -5.86
N THR A 27 -4.79 23.41 -4.68
CA THR A 27 -3.64 23.76 -3.84
C THR A 27 -2.31 23.45 -4.55
N VAL A 28 -2.17 22.27 -5.18
CA VAL A 28 -0.94 21.94 -5.92
C VAL A 28 -0.72 22.91 -7.07
N LYS A 29 -1.76 23.31 -7.81
CA LYS A 29 -1.65 24.30 -8.90
C LYS A 29 -1.12 25.64 -8.38
N ILE A 30 -1.66 26.14 -7.27
CA ILE A 30 -1.20 27.39 -6.63
C ILE A 30 0.28 27.27 -6.21
N LEU A 31 0.67 26.14 -5.62
CA LEU A 31 2.04 25.93 -5.14
C LEU A 31 3.06 25.64 -6.26
N GLN A 32 2.61 25.27 -7.47
CA GLN A 32 3.49 25.02 -8.61
C GLN A 32 4.13 26.30 -9.13
N ASN A 33 3.46 27.45 -9.00
CA ASN A 33 3.97 28.75 -9.45
C ASN A 33 5.20 29.22 -8.66
N GLY A 34 5.47 28.64 -7.48
CA GLY A 34 6.67 28.93 -6.70
C GLY A 34 6.63 30.21 -5.88
N GLU A 35 5.74 31.15 -6.21
CA GLU A 35 5.52 32.42 -5.49
C GLU A 35 5.10 32.20 -4.03
N ILE A 36 4.25 31.20 -3.79
CA ILE A 36 3.66 30.94 -2.48
C ILE A 36 4.39 29.79 -1.78
N LYS A 37 4.88 30.04 -0.57
CA LYS A 37 5.48 29.00 0.29
C LYS A 37 4.42 27.98 0.71
N ALA A 38 4.76 26.69 0.66
CA ALA A 38 3.87 25.58 1.05
C ALA A 38 3.58 25.54 2.56
N ASN A 39 2.81 26.49 3.06
CA ASN A 39 2.38 26.62 4.44
C ASN A 39 0.85 26.51 4.53
N TRP A 40 0.39 25.40 5.11
CA TRP A 40 -1.03 25.10 5.25
C TRP A 40 -1.78 26.19 6.02
N LYS A 41 -1.25 26.71 7.14
CA LYS A 41 -1.95 27.70 7.96
C LYS A 41 -2.18 29.02 7.21
N ALA A 42 -1.21 29.43 6.40
CA ALA A 42 -1.26 30.69 5.65
C ALA A 42 -2.24 30.65 4.48
N ILE A 43 -2.27 29.55 3.72
CA ILE A 43 -3.03 29.49 2.45
C ILE A 43 -4.47 28.98 2.65
N LYS A 44 -4.71 28.22 3.73
CA LYS A 44 -5.97 27.51 3.97
C LYS A 44 -7.19 28.43 3.91
N THR A 45 -7.16 29.57 4.58
CA THR A 45 -8.33 30.47 4.68
C THR A 45 -8.74 30.98 3.30
N GLY A 46 -7.80 31.50 2.51
CA GLY A 46 -8.07 32.00 1.16
C GLY A 46 -8.62 30.91 0.23
N ILE A 47 -8.00 29.73 0.22
CA ILE A 47 -8.48 28.62 -0.62
C ILE A 47 -9.87 28.15 -0.20
N LEU A 48 -10.16 28.08 1.11
CA LEU A 48 -11.44 27.61 1.62
C LEU A 48 -12.58 28.59 1.32
N ASN A 49 -12.32 29.90 1.35
CA ASN A 49 -13.29 30.94 1.02
C ASN A 49 -13.59 30.95 -0.49
N ASP A 50 -12.58 30.70 -1.33
CA ASP A 50 -12.71 30.60 -2.79
C ASP A 50 -13.19 29.20 -3.27
N LEU A 51 -13.86 28.42 -2.40
CA LEU A 51 -14.42 27.15 -2.81
C LEU A 51 -15.81 27.32 -3.41
N PRO A 52 -16.10 26.63 -4.54
CA PRO A 52 -17.44 26.61 -5.11
C PRO A 52 -18.50 26.12 -4.12
N GLU A 53 -19.74 26.57 -4.31
CA GLU A 53 -20.87 26.28 -3.42
C GLU A 53 -21.11 24.77 -3.20
N TRP A 54 -20.93 23.94 -4.21
CA TRP A 54 -21.11 22.49 -4.10
C TRP A 54 -20.14 21.82 -3.09
N CYS A 55 -19.06 22.51 -2.69
CA CYS A 55 -18.13 22.07 -1.64
C CYS A 55 -18.65 22.33 -0.21
N LYS A 56 -19.63 23.23 -0.03
CA LYS A 56 -20.15 23.61 1.30
C LYS A 56 -20.73 22.38 2.04
N ALA A 57 -21.42 21.50 1.33
CA ALA A 57 -22.02 20.28 1.88
C ALA A 57 -21.01 19.26 2.46
N VAL A 58 -19.74 19.33 2.07
CA VAL A 58 -18.69 18.40 2.54
C VAL A 58 -18.06 18.92 3.85
N PRO A 59 -17.83 18.05 4.85
CA PRO A 59 -17.21 18.43 6.11
C PRO A 59 -15.95 19.29 5.96
N TYR A 60 -15.83 20.32 6.80
CA TYR A 60 -14.72 21.27 6.81
C TYR A 60 -13.35 20.58 6.87
N GLN A 61 -13.20 19.59 7.76
CA GLN A 61 -11.93 18.90 7.97
C GLN A 61 -11.44 18.17 6.71
N ILE A 62 -12.35 17.58 5.92
CA ILE A 62 -12.00 16.91 4.65
C ILE A 62 -11.36 17.91 3.66
N LYS A 63 -11.91 19.12 3.59
CA LYS A 63 -11.41 20.21 2.73
C LYS A 63 -10.07 20.72 3.25
N SER A 64 -10.03 21.11 4.52
CA SER A 64 -8.86 21.65 5.21
C SER A 64 -7.65 20.71 5.14
N ILE A 65 -7.83 19.42 5.40
CA ILE A 65 -6.75 18.43 5.34
C ILE A 65 -6.38 18.07 3.90
N GLY A 66 -7.29 18.20 2.94
CA GLY A 66 -6.94 18.15 1.51
C GLY A 66 -5.87 19.18 1.11
N ILE A 67 -5.95 20.40 1.66
CA ILE A 67 -4.93 21.45 1.49
C ILE A 67 -3.63 21.04 2.19
N LYS A 68 -3.72 20.57 3.45
CA LYS A 68 -2.55 20.11 4.22
C LYS A 68 -1.79 18.98 3.53
N ASP A 69 -2.51 18.01 2.96
CA ASP A 69 -1.95 16.91 2.17
C ASP A 69 -1.15 17.44 0.98
N ALA A 70 -1.67 18.45 0.26
CA ALA A 70 -1.00 19.06 -0.88
C ALA A 70 0.27 19.83 -0.46
N CYS A 71 0.19 20.67 0.57
CA CYS A 71 1.35 21.37 1.12
C CYS A 71 2.43 20.37 1.57
N THR A 72 2.03 19.30 2.24
CA THR A 72 2.94 18.24 2.69
C THR A 72 3.61 17.55 1.50
N ALA A 73 2.85 17.17 0.48
CA ALA A 73 3.40 16.54 -0.73
C ALA A 73 4.44 17.43 -1.42
N VAL A 74 4.17 18.74 -1.55
CA VAL A 74 5.12 19.70 -2.15
C VAL A 74 6.36 19.86 -1.27
N ARG A 75 6.21 19.93 0.05
CA ARG A 75 7.33 20.04 0.99
C ARG A 75 8.22 18.80 0.94
N GLU A 76 7.65 17.60 0.96
CA GLU A 76 8.41 16.36 0.88
C GLU A 76 9.09 16.19 -0.49
N SER A 77 8.45 16.64 -1.58
CA SER A 77 9.10 16.75 -2.89
C SER A 77 10.35 17.64 -2.84
N LYS A 78 10.25 18.85 -2.25
CA LYS A 78 11.38 19.79 -2.13
C LYS A 78 12.49 19.21 -1.25
N LYS A 79 12.15 18.56 -0.13
CA LYS A 79 13.12 17.86 0.73
C LYS A 79 13.83 16.73 -0.02
N LYS A 80 13.11 15.93 -0.81
CA LYS A 80 13.70 14.87 -1.61
C LYS A 80 14.68 15.42 -2.64
N TYR A 81 14.32 16.51 -3.33
CA TYR A 81 15.22 17.19 -4.25
C TYR A 81 16.53 17.63 -3.57
N LYS A 82 16.46 18.24 -2.37
CA LYS A 82 17.65 18.61 -1.60
C LYS A 82 18.56 17.42 -1.26
N LYS A 83 17.99 16.23 -1.06
CA LYS A 83 18.75 15.02 -0.73
C LYS A 83 19.33 14.30 -1.94
N THR A 84 18.61 14.28 -3.07
CA THR A 84 18.93 13.41 -4.20
C THR A 84 19.26 14.16 -5.49
N GLY A 85 19.09 15.47 -5.55
CA GLY A 85 19.20 16.29 -6.77
C GLY A 85 18.12 16.01 -7.82
N GLN A 86 17.22 15.05 -7.59
CA GLN A 86 16.23 14.62 -8.57
C GLN A 86 14.90 15.35 -8.40
N ILE A 87 14.42 15.98 -9.48
CA ILE A 87 13.14 16.69 -9.49
C ILE A 87 11.99 15.69 -9.42
N ASN A 88 11.15 15.78 -8.38
CA ASN A 88 9.97 14.94 -8.20
C ASN A 88 8.68 15.77 -8.15
N ARG A 89 8.13 16.16 -9.31
CA ARG A 89 6.94 17.03 -9.35
C ARG A 89 5.71 16.32 -8.75
N VAL A 90 5.04 17.02 -7.82
CA VAL A 90 3.75 16.56 -7.26
C VAL A 90 2.70 16.53 -8.36
N ARG A 91 2.11 15.36 -8.58
CA ARG A 91 1.09 15.14 -9.61
C ARG A 91 -0.31 15.39 -9.06
N PHE A 92 -1.20 15.85 -9.94
CA PHE A 92 -2.62 15.94 -9.62
C PHE A 92 -3.23 14.55 -9.36
N ARG A 93 -4.12 14.49 -8.38
CA ARG A 93 -4.94 13.32 -8.09
C ARG A 93 -6.02 13.19 -9.18
N SER A 94 -6.21 11.98 -9.69
CA SER A 94 -7.18 11.69 -10.76
C SER A 94 -8.44 10.98 -10.22
N ARG A 95 -9.61 11.29 -10.80
CA ARG A 95 -10.85 10.53 -10.57
C ARG A 95 -10.78 9.09 -11.07
N LYS A 96 -9.92 8.84 -12.05
CA LYS A 96 -9.74 7.50 -12.64
C LYS A 96 -8.80 6.62 -11.81
N ASN A 97 -8.16 7.17 -10.76
CA ASN A 97 -7.32 6.39 -9.87
C ASN A 97 -8.17 5.32 -9.16
N PRO A 98 -7.80 4.02 -9.21
CA PRO A 98 -8.50 2.95 -8.53
C PRO A 98 -8.52 3.09 -7.00
N VAL A 99 -7.57 3.86 -6.45
CA VAL A 99 -7.51 4.20 -5.04
C VAL A 99 -7.87 5.68 -4.85
N GLN A 100 -8.84 5.94 -3.97
CA GLN A 100 -9.21 7.29 -3.54
C GLN A 100 -9.28 7.32 -2.03
N SER A 101 -8.91 8.44 -1.42
CA SER A 101 -9.03 8.60 0.01
C SER A 101 -9.32 10.03 0.43
N CYS A 102 -9.88 10.18 1.62
CA CYS A 102 -10.03 11.45 2.31
C CYS A 102 -9.79 11.26 3.82
N TYR A 103 -9.37 12.35 4.46
CA TYR A 103 -9.17 12.41 5.91
C TYR A 103 -10.51 12.37 6.65
N ILE A 104 -10.54 11.69 7.79
CA ILE A 104 -11.67 11.67 8.72
C ILE A 104 -11.11 11.91 10.13
N PRO A 105 -11.54 12.96 10.86
CA PRO A 105 -11.05 13.19 12.22
C PRO A 105 -11.55 12.11 13.18
N LYS A 106 -10.76 11.78 14.21
CA LYS A 106 -11.14 10.74 15.19
C LYS A 106 -12.50 11.00 15.85
N SER A 107 -12.86 12.27 16.07
CA SER A 107 -14.13 12.69 16.67
C SER A 107 -15.35 12.45 15.78
N ALA A 108 -15.15 12.25 14.47
CA ALA A 108 -16.23 11.91 13.55
C ALA A 108 -16.41 10.39 13.41
N VAL A 109 -15.63 9.57 14.13
CA VAL A 109 -15.72 8.10 14.08
C VAL A 109 -16.26 7.60 15.42
N SER A 110 -17.38 6.89 15.32
CA SER A 110 -18.09 6.26 16.44
C SER A 110 -18.58 4.88 16.02
N GLU A 111 -19.05 4.07 16.97
CA GLU A 111 -19.64 2.75 16.68
C GLU A 111 -20.84 2.84 15.72
N LYS A 112 -21.61 3.93 15.79
CA LYS A 112 -22.70 4.20 14.84
C LYS A 112 -22.20 4.40 13.42
N GLY A 113 -20.96 4.85 13.22
CA GLY A 113 -20.41 5.11 11.90
C GLY A 113 -19.48 6.31 11.81
N VAL A 114 -19.18 6.68 10.57
CA VAL A 114 -18.34 7.83 10.21
C VAL A 114 -19.22 9.00 9.81
N TYR A 115 -19.11 10.13 10.52
CA TYR A 115 -20.02 11.27 10.37
C TYR A 115 -21.49 10.79 10.33
N HIS A 116 -21.92 10.04 11.35
CA HIS A 116 -23.22 9.33 11.33
C HIS A 116 -24.42 10.25 11.07
N THR A 117 -24.36 11.54 11.44
CA THR A 117 -25.40 12.54 11.12
C THR A 117 -25.48 12.91 9.64
N LYS A 118 -24.42 12.69 8.86
CA LYS A 118 -24.36 12.97 7.42
C LYS A 118 -24.39 11.70 6.56
N LEU A 119 -23.77 10.63 7.04
CA LEU A 119 -23.64 9.38 6.31
C LEU A 119 -24.66 8.32 6.76
N GLY A 120 -25.34 8.55 7.88
CA GLY A 120 -26.16 7.54 8.54
C GLY A 120 -25.32 6.49 9.26
N THR A 121 -26.02 5.47 9.76
CA THR A 121 -25.40 4.35 10.46
C THR A 121 -24.61 3.45 9.51
N LEU A 122 -23.45 2.96 9.96
CA LEU A 122 -22.58 2.07 9.21
C LEU A 122 -22.36 0.75 9.93
N THR A 123 -22.06 -0.29 9.15
CA THR A 123 -21.54 -1.56 9.66
C THR A 123 -20.05 -1.66 9.36
N PHE A 124 -19.26 -1.89 10.41
CA PHE A 124 -17.84 -2.17 10.34
C PHE A 124 -17.61 -3.69 10.29
N SER A 125 -16.52 -4.13 9.64
CA SER A 125 -16.14 -5.55 9.67
C SER A 125 -15.54 -6.01 11.00
N GLU A 126 -15.07 -5.08 11.81
CA GLU A 126 -14.29 -5.27 13.04
C GLU A 126 -14.70 -4.17 14.02
N SER A 127 -14.52 -4.40 15.33
CA SER A 127 -14.73 -3.37 16.35
C SER A 127 -13.75 -2.21 16.19
N LEU A 128 -14.15 -1.02 16.66
CA LEU A 128 -13.27 0.15 16.69
C LEU A 128 -12.29 0.02 17.86
N PRO A 129 -11.00 0.31 17.67
CA PRO A 129 -10.05 0.37 18.78
C PRO A 129 -10.28 1.63 19.64
N ASP A 130 -10.01 1.51 20.95
CA ASP A 130 -10.23 2.58 21.94
C ASP A 130 -9.28 3.77 21.72
N ASN A 131 -7.97 3.52 21.72
CA ASN A 131 -6.92 4.53 21.59
C ASN A 131 -6.64 4.94 20.14
N ARG A 132 -7.70 5.34 19.43
CA ARG A 132 -7.65 5.70 18.01
C ARG A 132 -7.16 7.13 17.76
N GLY A 133 -6.34 7.27 16.73
CA GLY A 133 -5.97 8.53 16.11
C GLY A 133 -6.92 8.93 14.97
N ASP A 134 -6.52 9.97 14.25
CA ASP A 134 -7.24 10.42 13.07
C ASP A 134 -7.24 9.36 11.96
N CYS A 135 -8.38 9.22 11.31
CA CYS A 135 -8.64 8.15 10.38
C CYS A 135 -8.50 8.60 8.92
N ARG A 136 -8.42 7.62 8.02
CA ARG A 136 -8.51 7.86 6.57
C ARG A 136 -9.51 6.90 5.94
N LEU A 137 -10.53 7.48 5.32
CA LEU A 137 -11.49 6.73 4.52
C LEU A 137 -10.90 6.49 3.14
N THR A 138 -10.87 5.24 2.70
CA THR A 138 -10.23 4.82 1.44
C THR A 138 -11.18 3.94 0.63
N SER A 139 -11.28 4.19 -0.67
CA SER A 139 -11.89 3.28 -1.64
C SER A 139 -10.80 2.65 -2.48
N THR A 140 -10.72 1.32 -2.47
CA THR A 140 -9.77 0.54 -3.25
C THR A 140 -10.54 -0.45 -4.12
N ASN A 141 -10.44 -0.32 -5.44
CA ASN A 141 -11.08 -1.22 -6.42
C ASN A 141 -12.62 -1.38 -6.28
N GLY A 142 -13.28 -0.49 -5.54
CA GLY A 142 -14.73 -0.49 -5.32
C GLY A 142 -15.16 -0.92 -3.92
N ASP A 143 -14.23 -1.44 -3.11
CA ASP A 143 -14.42 -1.68 -1.68
C ASP A 143 -13.99 -0.46 -0.87
N TYR A 144 -14.63 -0.27 0.28
CA TYR A 144 -14.39 0.87 1.15
C TYR A 144 -13.82 0.38 2.49
N TYR A 145 -12.83 1.12 2.96
CA TYR A 145 -12.06 0.81 4.16
C TYR A 145 -11.90 2.07 4.99
N LEU A 146 -11.97 1.91 6.31
CA LEU A 146 -11.55 2.91 7.26
C LEU A 146 -10.20 2.48 7.83
N THR A 147 -9.17 3.29 7.58
CA THR A 147 -7.85 3.13 8.19
C THR A 147 -7.86 3.87 9.52
N VAL A 148 -7.79 3.13 10.61
CA VAL A 148 -7.85 3.65 11.99
C VAL A 148 -6.51 3.37 12.67
N PRO A 149 -5.60 4.36 12.71
CA PRO A 149 -4.38 4.21 13.49
C PRO A 149 -4.75 4.18 14.97
N HIS A 150 -4.10 3.32 15.74
CA HIS A 150 -4.26 3.26 17.19
C HIS A 150 -2.93 2.93 17.85
N GLN A 151 -2.76 3.34 19.10
CA GLN A 151 -1.59 2.96 19.89
C GLN A 151 -1.80 1.57 20.49
N THR A 152 -0.79 0.72 20.39
CA THR A 152 -0.74 -0.58 21.06
C THR A 152 0.51 -0.67 21.90
N THR A 153 0.43 -1.34 23.04
CA THR A 153 1.61 -1.75 23.82
C THR A 153 2.37 -2.82 23.04
N GLN A 154 3.70 -2.70 23.01
CA GLN A 154 4.56 -3.71 22.41
C GLN A 154 4.65 -4.91 23.34
N THR A 155 4.43 -6.11 22.81
CA THR A 155 4.66 -7.34 23.56
C THR A 155 6.16 -7.64 23.47
N LYS A 156 6.88 -7.53 24.58
CA LYS A 156 8.27 -7.99 24.64
C LYS A 156 8.26 -9.51 24.74
N ALA A 157 8.58 -10.20 23.64
CA ALA A 157 8.85 -11.62 23.69
C ALA A 157 10.30 -11.84 24.16
N ASP A 158 10.53 -12.89 24.97
CA ASP A 158 11.88 -13.30 25.32
C ASP A 158 12.68 -13.64 24.06
N ASN A 159 13.88 -13.06 23.98
CA ASN A 159 14.78 -13.25 22.87
C ASN A 159 15.68 -14.45 23.18
N GLN A 160 15.39 -15.59 22.55
CA GLN A 160 16.19 -16.81 22.68
C GLN A 160 17.36 -16.86 21.67
N GLY A 161 17.56 -15.79 20.89
CA GLY A 161 18.64 -15.69 19.91
C GLY A 161 18.42 -16.50 18.64
N ARG A 162 17.21 -16.98 18.35
CA ARG A 162 16.95 -17.81 17.16
C ARG A 162 17.09 -16.98 15.89
N VAL A 163 18.08 -17.29 15.07
CA VAL A 163 18.39 -16.57 13.82
C VAL A 163 17.83 -17.29 12.60
N VAL A 164 17.25 -16.54 11.67
CA VAL A 164 16.85 -17.05 10.35
C VAL A 164 17.31 -16.13 9.23
N ALA A 165 17.90 -16.72 8.19
CA ALA A 165 18.13 -16.08 6.92
C ALA A 165 16.98 -16.38 5.96
N ILE A 166 16.44 -15.35 5.32
CA ILE A 166 15.35 -15.48 4.36
C ILE A 166 15.80 -15.07 2.96
N ASP A 167 15.33 -15.77 1.93
CA ASP A 167 15.61 -15.45 0.53
C ASP A 167 14.31 -15.28 -0.26
N PRO A 168 13.96 -14.05 -0.69
CA PRO A 168 12.76 -13.78 -1.47
C PRO A 168 12.90 -14.29 -2.92
N GLY A 169 11.98 -15.17 -3.33
CA GLY A 169 12.02 -15.80 -4.65
C GLY A 169 10.82 -15.47 -5.55
N VAL A 170 10.95 -15.83 -6.83
CA VAL A 170 9.90 -15.60 -7.84
C VAL A 170 9.00 -16.80 -8.10
N ARG A 171 9.47 -18.02 -7.80
CA ARG A 171 8.69 -19.27 -7.93
C ARG A 171 8.14 -19.72 -6.58
N THR A 172 9.00 -19.68 -5.57
CA THR A 172 8.67 -19.78 -4.15
C THR A 172 8.76 -18.38 -3.59
N PHE A 173 7.75 -17.93 -2.85
CA PHE A 173 7.72 -16.55 -2.35
C PHE A 173 8.90 -16.25 -1.41
N LEU A 174 9.21 -17.18 -0.52
CA LEU A 174 10.28 -17.04 0.46
C LEU A 174 10.88 -18.41 0.76
N THR A 175 12.20 -18.52 0.72
CA THR A 175 12.94 -19.64 1.32
C THR A 175 13.50 -19.15 2.64
N PHE A 176 13.56 -20.01 3.65
CA PHE A 176 14.20 -19.66 4.92
C PHE A 176 15.17 -20.76 5.35
N PHE A 177 16.24 -20.34 6.01
CA PHE A 177 17.30 -21.20 6.51
C PHE A 177 17.70 -20.71 7.90
N SER A 178 17.77 -21.64 8.84
CA SER A 178 18.23 -21.46 10.22
C SER A 178 19.02 -22.71 10.61
N GLU A 179 19.69 -22.69 11.76
CA GLU A 179 20.51 -23.82 12.24
C GLU A 179 19.75 -25.15 12.24
N ASN A 180 18.50 -25.13 12.71
CA ASN A 180 17.70 -26.33 12.93
C ASN A 180 16.51 -26.48 11.98
N SER A 181 16.31 -25.54 11.05
CA SER A 181 15.16 -25.59 10.14
C SER A 181 15.41 -24.94 8.80
N VAL A 182 14.92 -25.59 7.75
CA VAL A 182 14.90 -25.11 6.38
C VAL A 182 13.52 -25.29 5.81
N GLY A 183 13.04 -24.32 5.03
CA GLY A 183 11.72 -24.42 4.45
C GLY A 183 11.41 -23.39 3.38
N LYS A 184 10.23 -23.56 2.80
CA LYS A 184 9.73 -22.78 1.68
C LYS A 184 8.31 -22.31 1.99
N ILE A 185 8.06 -21.01 1.85
CA ILE A 185 6.74 -20.40 2.01
C ILE A 185 6.20 -20.02 0.63
N GLY A 186 4.93 -20.35 0.37
CA GLY A 186 4.27 -20.06 -0.90
C GLY A 186 4.74 -20.94 -2.06
N HIS A 187 5.29 -22.13 -1.78
CA HIS A 187 5.60 -23.13 -2.80
C HIS A 187 4.30 -23.67 -3.43
N GLY A 188 4.21 -23.73 -4.76
CA GLY A 188 3.02 -24.22 -5.48
C GLY A 188 1.87 -23.21 -5.66
N ASP A 189 1.69 -22.28 -4.71
CA ASP A 189 0.68 -21.19 -4.77
C ASP A 189 0.83 -20.28 -6.01
N PHE A 190 2.06 -20.20 -6.51
CA PHE A 190 2.43 -19.47 -7.71
C PHE A 190 1.56 -19.82 -8.93
N SER A 191 1.24 -21.10 -9.13
CA SER A 191 0.46 -21.57 -10.28
C SER A 191 -0.95 -20.96 -10.31
N ARG A 192 -1.56 -20.78 -9.14
CA ARG A 192 -2.91 -20.20 -8.99
C ARG A 192 -2.89 -18.71 -9.28
N ILE A 193 -1.94 -17.98 -8.69
CA ILE A 193 -1.80 -16.53 -8.90
C ILE A 193 -1.50 -16.24 -10.37
N GLN A 194 -0.62 -17.02 -11.00
CA GLN A 194 -0.30 -16.87 -12.42
C GLN A 194 -1.53 -17.07 -13.30
N ARG A 195 -2.36 -18.09 -13.05
CA ARG A 195 -3.62 -18.32 -13.79
C ARG A 195 -4.57 -17.12 -13.69
N LEU A 196 -4.72 -16.55 -12.50
CA LEU A 196 -5.53 -15.34 -12.29
C LEU A 196 -4.96 -14.13 -13.05
N CYS A 197 -3.63 -13.94 -13.02
CA CYS A 197 -2.96 -12.89 -13.79
C CYS A 197 -3.18 -13.02 -15.29
N THR A 198 -3.03 -14.23 -15.84
CA THR A 198 -3.28 -14.49 -17.27
C THR A 198 -4.75 -14.26 -17.64
N HIS A 199 -5.68 -14.72 -16.80
CA HIS A 199 -7.10 -14.47 -17.01
C HIS A 199 -7.43 -12.96 -16.98
N LEU A 200 -6.83 -12.21 -16.05
CA LEU A 200 -6.95 -10.76 -15.99
C LEU A 200 -6.44 -10.08 -17.27
N ASP A 201 -5.27 -10.49 -17.79
CA ASP A 201 -4.71 -9.93 -19.02
C ASP A 201 -5.61 -10.17 -20.23
N ASN A 202 -6.10 -11.41 -20.38
CA ASN A 202 -7.04 -11.76 -21.44
C ASN A 202 -8.32 -10.92 -21.35
N LEU A 203 -8.82 -10.69 -20.13
CA LEU A 203 -10.00 -9.86 -19.91
C LEU A 203 -9.73 -8.38 -20.25
N LEU A 204 -8.57 -7.84 -19.85
CA LEU A 204 -8.15 -6.47 -20.17
C LEU A 204 -7.95 -6.26 -21.68
N SER A 205 -7.40 -7.26 -22.37
CA SER A 205 -7.25 -7.26 -23.83
C SER A 205 -8.62 -7.21 -24.52
N LYS A 206 -9.59 -8.02 -24.08
CA LYS A 206 -10.95 -7.98 -24.62
C LYS A 206 -11.67 -6.66 -24.32
N ILE A 207 -11.40 -6.02 -23.18
CA ILE A 207 -12.02 -4.73 -22.77
C ILE A 207 -11.70 -3.59 -23.74
N SER A 208 -10.54 -3.62 -24.41
CA SER A 208 -10.17 -2.56 -25.35
C SER A 208 -11.06 -2.57 -26.60
N LYS A 209 -11.54 -3.74 -27.01
CA LYS A 209 -12.36 -3.98 -28.21
C LYS A 209 -13.88 -4.03 -27.95
N ALA A 210 -14.32 -3.91 -26.69
CA ALA A 210 -15.72 -4.14 -26.31
C ALA A 210 -16.59 -2.86 -26.33
N SER A 211 -17.89 -3.04 -26.61
CA SER A 211 -18.91 -1.98 -26.52
C SER A 211 -19.07 -1.41 -25.09
N ARG A 212 -19.68 -0.22 -24.95
CA ARG A 212 -19.76 0.51 -23.67
C ARG A 212 -20.31 -0.32 -22.49
N ASN A 213 -21.41 -1.05 -22.71
CA ASN A 213 -22.07 -1.85 -21.66
C ASN A 213 -21.26 -3.11 -21.32
N GLN A 214 -20.73 -3.81 -22.32
CA GLN A 214 -19.83 -4.96 -22.11
C GLN A 214 -18.56 -4.53 -21.37
N LYS A 215 -17.94 -3.42 -21.78
CA LYS A 215 -16.77 -2.81 -21.13
C LYS A 215 -16.99 -2.53 -19.65
N ARG A 216 -18.18 -2.02 -19.28
CA ARG A 216 -18.55 -1.80 -17.87
C ARG A 216 -18.58 -3.11 -17.08
N ARG A 217 -19.25 -4.15 -17.61
CA ARG A 217 -19.35 -5.47 -16.98
C ARG A 217 -17.99 -6.13 -16.82
N MET A 218 -17.19 -6.14 -17.87
CA MET A 218 -15.84 -6.72 -17.88
C MET A 218 -14.89 -5.99 -16.93
N ARG A 219 -14.95 -4.65 -16.85
CA ARG A 219 -14.17 -3.89 -15.85
C ARG A 219 -14.55 -4.25 -14.42
N LYS A 220 -15.83 -4.56 -14.16
CA LYS A 220 -16.27 -5.06 -12.84
C LYS A 220 -15.68 -6.44 -12.57
N ALA A 221 -15.69 -7.34 -13.55
CA ALA A 221 -15.04 -8.65 -13.42
C ALA A 221 -13.53 -8.55 -13.21
N ALA A 222 -12.83 -7.70 -13.97
CA ALA A 222 -11.40 -7.44 -13.82
C ALA A 222 -11.06 -6.95 -12.40
N ARG A 223 -11.86 -6.02 -11.85
CA ARG A 223 -11.70 -5.56 -10.47
C ARG A 223 -11.83 -6.69 -9.45
N ARG A 224 -12.77 -7.62 -9.63
CA ARG A 224 -12.91 -8.78 -8.73
C ARG A 224 -11.66 -9.67 -8.76
N ILE A 225 -11.09 -9.90 -9.95
CA ILE A 225 -9.85 -10.70 -10.09
C ILE A 225 -8.68 -9.96 -9.42
N ILE A 226 -8.55 -8.65 -9.62
CA ILE A 226 -7.50 -7.84 -8.97
C ILE A 226 -7.62 -7.93 -7.45
N ILE A 227 -8.83 -7.76 -6.89
CA ILE A 227 -9.06 -7.89 -5.44
C ILE A 227 -8.70 -9.30 -4.97
N ARG A 228 -9.07 -10.35 -5.72
CA ARG A 228 -8.72 -11.73 -5.37
C ARG A 228 -7.21 -11.95 -5.32
N ILE A 229 -6.47 -11.46 -6.32
CA ILE A 229 -4.99 -11.53 -6.33
C ILE A 229 -4.42 -10.78 -5.13
N GLN A 230 -4.87 -9.54 -4.89
CA GLN A 230 -4.41 -8.75 -3.76
C GLN A 230 -4.65 -9.43 -2.41
N ASN A 231 -5.83 -10.03 -2.22
CA ASN A 231 -6.16 -10.76 -0.99
C ASN A 231 -5.27 -11.99 -0.80
N LEU A 232 -5.01 -12.77 -1.86
CA LEU A 232 -4.10 -13.92 -1.79
C LEU A 232 -2.67 -13.50 -1.42
N ILE A 233 -2.16 -12.41 -2.02
CA ILE A 233 -0.83 -11.89 -1.68
C ILE A 233 -0.80 -11.32 -0.25
N ASN A 234 -1.84 -10.62 0.18
CA ASN A 234 -1.93 -10.11 1.56
C ASN A 234 -1.96 -11.26 2.57
N GLU A 235 -2.76 -12.30 2.33
CA GLU A 235 -2.82 -13.50 3.18
C GLU A 235 -1.45 -14.17 3.28
N LEU A 236 -0.76 -14.36 2.13
CA LEU A 236 0.59 -14.89 2.08
C LEU A 236 1.57 -14.05 2.91
N HIS A 237 1.53 -12.71 2.76
CA HIS A 237 2.38 -11.80 3.53
C HIS A 237 2.09 -11.88 5.03
N HIS A 238 0.82 -11.96 5.43
CA HIS A 238 0.42 -12.05 6.83
C HIS A 238 0.86 -13.36 7.46
N LYS A 239 0.61 -14.49 6.79
CA LYS A 239 1.01 -15.82 7.27
C LYS A 239 2.53 -15.97 7.33
N ALA A 240 3.25 -15.51 6.30
CA ALA A 240 4.71 -15.56 6.27
C ALA A 240 5.32 -14.70 7.38
N ALA A 241 4.84 -13.46 7.57
CA ALA A 241 5.36 -12.60 8.63
C ALA A 241 5.07 -13.16 10.01
N ARG A 242 3.85 -13.65 10.25
CA ARG A 242 3.48 -14.31 11.52
C ARG A 242 4.39 -15.50 11.80
N PHE A 243 4.54 -16.41 10.83
CA PHE A 243 5.46 -17.54 10.97
C PHE A 243 6.88 -17.10 11.36
N LEU A 244 7.44 -16.10 10.68
CA LEU A 244 8.80 -15.64 10.97
C LEU A 244 8.94 -15.02 12.37
N VAL A 245 8.02 -14.16 12.78
CA VAL A 245 8.12 -13.48 14.09
C VAL A 245 7.77 -14.39 15.27
N ASP A 246 6.97 -15.44 15.03
CA ASP A 246 6.60 -16.40 16.08
C ASP A 246 7.74 -17.39 16.37
N HIS A 247 8.55 -17.75 15.36
CA HIS A 247 9.57 -18.80 15.47
C HIS A 247 11.00 -18.28 15.62
N PHE A 248 11.27 -17.03 15.21
CA PHE A 248 12.63 -16.48 15.18
C PHE A 248 12.72 -15.10 15.84
N ASP A 249 13.89 -14.83 16.41
CA ASP A 249 14.19 -13.60 17.14
C ASP A 249 14.92 -12.56 16.28
N VAL A 250 15.80 -13.05 15.40
CA VAL A 250 16.57 -12.25 14.46
C VAL A 250 16.33 -12.75 13.03
N ILE A 251 15.81 -11.88 12.18
CA ILE A 251 15.49 -12.19 10.79
C ILE A 251 16.43 -11.42 9.86
N LEU A 252 17.26 -12.15 9.13
CA LEU A 252 18.21 -11.61 8.17
C LEU A 252 17.56 -11.56 6.79
N LEU A 253 17.28 -10.34 6.32
CA LEU A 253 16.61 -10.09 5.05
C LEU A 253 17.60 -9.52 4.03
N PRO A 254 17.87 -10.20 2.91
CA PRO A 254 18.76 -9.68 1.88
C PRO A 254 18.19 -8.41 1.24
N THR A 255 19.09 -7.53 0.80
CA THR A 255 18.74 -6.34 0.02
C THR A 255 18.17 -6.72 -1.33
N PHE A 256 16.85 -6.79 -1.41
CA PHE A 256 16.16 -7.20 -2.63
C PHE A 256 15.86 -6.01 -3.57
N GLU A 257 16.73 -5.78 -4.55
CA GLU A 257 16.64 -4.67 -5.51
C GLU A 257 15.63 -4.91 -6.65
N THR A 258 14.35 -5.08 -6.28
CA THR A 258 13.23 -5.29 -7.24
C THR A 258 13.15 -4.24 -8.35
N SER A 259 13.54 -2.99 -8.06
CA SER A 259 13.56 -1.90 -9.04
C SER A 259 14.55 -2.17 -10.16
N GLU A 260 15.79 -2.56 -9.84
CA GLU A 260 16.84 -2.85 -10.82
C GLU A 260 16.50 -4.09 -11.65
N MET A 261 16.02 -5.14 -10.99
CA MET A 261 15.59 -6.38 -11.65
C MET A 261 14.42 -6.20 -12.63
N SER A 262 13.63 -5.13 -12.48
CA SER A 262 12.46 -4.84 -13.30
C SER A 262 12.73 -3.89 -14.49
N LYS A 263 13.90 -3.24 -14.54
CA LYS A 263 14.25 -2.27 -15.61
C LYS A 263 14.32 -2.96 -16.97
N LYS A 264 13.63 -2.41 -17.97
CA LYS A 264 13.50 -3.03 -19.31
C LYS A 264 14.81 -3.06 -20.12
N GLY A 265 15.64 -2.01 -20.02
CA GLY A 265 16.78 -1.80 -20.94
C GLY A 265 17.99 -2.72 -20.74
N LYS A 266 18.27 -3.18 -19.51
CA LYS A 266 19.42 -4.06 -19.18
C LYS A 266 18.96 -5.38 -18.53
N ARG A 267 17.77 -5.87 -18.89
CA ARG A 267 17.09 -6.92 -18.14
C ARG A 267 17.65 -8.31 -18.45
N LYS A 268 18.26 -8.96 -17.46
CA LYS A 268 18.68 -10.38 -17.55
C LYS A 268 17.53 -11.39 -17.35
N ILE A 269 16.39 -10.94 -16.84
CA ILE A 269 15.25 -11.79 -16.44
C ILE A 269 14.12 -11.71 -17.48
N ARG A 270 13.39 -12.81 -17.71
CA ARG A 270 12.23 -12.84 -18.65
C ARG A 270 11.04 -12.00 -18.14
N SER A 271 10.24 -11.46 -19.06
CA SER A 271 9.09 -10.58 -18.75
C SER A 271 8.06 -11.19 -17.80
N LYS A 272 7.76 -12.48 -18.00
CA LYS A 272 6.86 -13.25 -17.14
C LYS A 272 7.36 -13.32 -15.70
N THR A 273 8.65 -13.60 -15.52
CA THR A 273 9.31 -13.66 -14.22
C THR A 273 9.28 -12.30 -13.52
N VAL A 274 9.56 -11.20 -14.23
CA VAL A 274 9.46 -9.85 -13.65
C VAL A 274 8.03 -9.51 -13.23
N ARG A 275 7.03 -9.89 -14.03
CA ARG A 275 5.62 -9.69 -13.64
C ARG A 275 5.31 -10.41 -12.32
N ASN A 276 5.80 -11.63 -12.16
CA ASN A 276 5.58 -12.43 -10.96
C ASN A 276 6.28 -11.79 -9.75
N LEU A 277 7.52 -11.33 -9.94
CA LEU A 277 8.28 -10.59 -8.93
C LEU A 277 7.50 -9.38 -8.41
N LEU A 278 6.95 -8.58 -9.33
CA LEU A 278 6.15 -7.42 -9.01
C LEU A 278 4.82 -7.80 -8.36
N THR A 279 4.25 -8.96 -8.72
CA THR A 279 3.00 -9.46 -8.14
C THR A 279 3.18 -9.81 -6.66
N PHE A 280 4.30 -10.45 -6.30
CA PHE A 280 4.61 -10.78 -4.90
C PHE A 280 4.91 -9.58 -4.02
N SER A 281 5.23 -8.42 -4.61
CA SER A 281 5.39 -7.16 -3.86
C SER A 281 6.36 -7.30 -2.68
N HIS A 282 7.54 -7.91 -2.91
CA HIS A 282 8.51 -8.21 -1.86
C HIS A 282 8.94 -6.99 -1.02
N PHE A 283 9.06 -5.81 -1.65
CA PHE A 283 9.31 -4.58 -0.90
C PHE A 283 8.20 -4.28 0.12
N ARG A 284 6.94 -4.47 -0.26
CA ARG A 284 5.80 -4.30 0.65
C ARG A 284 5.83 -5.33 1.78
N PHE A 285 6.23 -6.57 1.48
CA PHE A 285 6.42 -7.59 2.50
C PHE A 285 7.54 -7.23 3.48
N LYS A 286 8.67 -6.73 2.99
CA LYS A 286 9.78 -6.22 3.80
C LYS A 286 9.31 -5.18 4.82
N GLU A 287 8.62 -4.14 4.35
CA GLU A 287 8.09 -3.09 5.23
C GLU A 287 7.09 -3.64 6.25
N PHE A 288 6.23 -4.57 5.81
CA PHE A 288 5.26 -5.23 6.68
C PHE A 288 5.93 -6.11 7.74
N LEU A 289 6.96 -6.88 7.37
CA LEU A 289 7.73 -7.74 8.28
C LEU A 289 8.46 -6.91 9.33
N LYS A 290 9.11 -5.80 8.93
CA LYS A 290 9.74 -4.86 9.87
C LYS A 290 8.73 -4.30 10.88
N HIS A 291 7.54 -3.94 10.41
CA HIS A 291 6.47 -3.48 11.29
C HIS A 291 6.03 -4.57 12.29
N LYS A 292 5.81 -5.80 11.80
CA LYS A 292 5.41 -6.93 12.66
C LYS A 292 6.48 -7.34 13.65
N ALA A 293 7.75 -7.28 13.27
CA ALA A 293 8.87 -7.50 14.17
C ALA A 293 8.93 -6.41 15.25
N SER A 294 8.74 -5.15 14.88
CA SER A 294 8.68 -4.03 15.83
C SER A 294 7.53 -4.15 16.84
N GLU A 295 6.36 -4.67 16.44
CA GLU A 295 5.23 -4.94 17.34
C GLU A 295 5.54 -6.05 18.38
N THR A 296 6.40 -7.00 18.02
CA THR A 296 6.69 -8.23 18.80
C THR A 296 8.07 -8.23 19.45
N GLY A 297 8.80 -7.10 19.38
CA GLY A 297 10.15 -6.96 19.92
C GLY A 297 11.23 -7.74 19.16
N LYS A 298 10.95 -8.19 17.93
CA LYS A 298 11.88 -8.96 17.09
C LYS A 298 12.74 -8.04 16.23
N ILE A 299 13.89 -8.55 15.79
CA ILE A 299 14.88 -7.76 15.02
C ILE A 299 14.86 -8.22 13.56
N VAL A 300 14.78 -7.27 12.63
CA VAL A 300 14.95 -7.52 11.19
C VAL A 300 16.17 -6.75 10.70
N VAL A 301 17.18 -7.46 10.22
CA VAL A 301 18.43 -6.89 9.72
C VAL A 301 18.47 -6.98 8.22
N ASP A 302 18.71 -5.85 7.55
CA ASP A 302 18.97 -5.85 6.11
C ASP A 302 20.42 -6.30 5.85
N VAL A 303 20.61 -7.40 5.12
CA VAL A 303 21.93 -8.00 4.83
C VAL A 303 22.30 -7.77 3.37
N CYS A 304 23.57 -7.45 3.11
CA CYS A 304 24.09 -7.26 1.76
C CYS A 304 24.43 -8.62 1.10
N GLU A 305 23.92 -8.86 -0.11
CA GLU A 305 24.05 -10.13 -0.85
C GLU A 305 25.43 -10.38 -1.49
N ALA A 306 26.45 -9.55 -1.21
CA ALA A 306 27.70 -9.51 -1.98
C ALA A 306 28.41 -10.88 -2.15
N TYR A 307 28.09 -11.88 -1.32
CA TYR A 307 28.68 -13.23 -1.37
C TYR A 307 27.67 -14.39 -1.27
N THR A 308 26.35 -14.20 -1.33
CA THR A 308 25.39 -15.29 -1.00
C THR A 308 25.01 -16.19 -2.19
N SER A 309 25.01 -15.68 -3.42
CA SER A 309 24.54 -16.45 -4.59
C SER A 309 25.58 -17.39 -5.21
N LYS A 310 26.84 -17.32 -4.77
CA LYS A 310 27.94 -18.15 -5.29
C LYS A 310 28.66 -18.98 -4.23
N THR A 311 28.32 -18.84 -2.95
CA THR A 311 29.11 -19.48 -1.89
C THR A 311 28.44 -20.77 -1.44
N VAL A 312 29.17 -21.87 -1.52
CA VAL A 312 28.71 -23.20 -1.10
C VAL A 312 28.52 -23.19 0.42
N SER A 313 27.30 -23.53 0.88
CA SER A 313 26.88 -23.33 2.27
C SER A 313 27.63 -24.18 3.31
N TRP A 314 28.34 -25.24 2.89
CA TRP A 314 29.11 -26.11 3.78
C TRP A 314 30.63 -25.97 3.66
N THR A 315 31.14 -25.28 2.63
CA THR A 315 32.60 -25.13 2.40
C THR A 315 33.07 -23.69 2.25
N GLY A 316 32.18 -22.71 2.10
CA GLY A 316 32.58 -21.32 1.88
C GLY A 316 33.22 -21.05 0.51
N GLY A 317 33.26 -22.04 -0.38
CA GLY A 317 33.87 -21.92 -1.70
C GLY A 317 32.96 -21.18 -2.69
N ALA A 318 33.53 -20.28 -3.50
CA ALA A 318 32.81 -19.65 -4.60
C ALA A 318 32.65 -20.64 -5.77
N ALA A 319 31.41 -20.97 -6.14
CA ALA A 319 31.10 -21.77 -7.32
C ALA A 319 31.60 -21.03 -8.58
N ARG A 320 32.67 -21.54 -9.18
CA ARG A 320 33.15 -21.12 -10.50
C ARG A 320 32.11 -21.56 -11.54
N SER A 321 31.48 -20.59 -12.18
CA SER A 321 30.66 -20.80 -13.37
C SER A 321 31.58 -21.22 -14.53
N TYR A 322 31.44 -22.45 -15.01
CA TYR A 322 31.92 -22.86 -16.33
C TYR A 322 30.97 -22.37 -17.42
#